data_AF-A0A4S4KA54-F1
#
_entry.id   AF-A0A4S4KA54-F1
#
_cell.length_a   1.000
_cell.length_b   1.000
_cell.length_c   1.000
_cell.angle_alpha   90.00
_cell.angle_beta   90.00
_cell.angle_gamma   90.00
#
_symmetry.space_group_name_H-M   'P 1'
#
loop_
_entity.id
_entity.type
_entity.pdbx_description
1 polymer ?
#
loop_
_entity_poly.entity_id
_entity_poly.type
_entity_poly.pdbx_seq_one_letter_code
_entity_poly.pdbx_strand_id
1 'polypeptide(L)'
;MRIDGKFVDAEGNRPVLLYLLRRCYGLIYRLLSSSEPVSEELMPIANKLSTVKKCLNEVLKYGGPFSPRDLYPYQLALHQIDSMRKDGKFVGVDGTIPEGQGIVMAHLNECHELLEMLKQRMDEGDEDEDYDEDVYTFESGSDDEEDRA
;
A
#
# COMPACT_ATOMS: atom_id res chain seq x y z
N MET A 1 -41.23 -28.85 -6.41
CA MET A 1 -41.11 -30.24 -5.91
C MET A 1 -39.95 -30.95 -6.61
N ARG A 2 -39.46 -32.06 -6.04
CA ARG A 2 -38.45 -32.91 -6.68
C ARG A 2 -39.19 -34.08 -7.32
N ILE A 3 -39.15 -34.19 -8.65
CA ILE A 3 -39.81 -35.25 -9.43
C ILE A 3 -38.71 -35.91 -10.27
N ASP A 4 -38.54 -37.23 -10.18
CA ASP A 4 -37.50 -38.02 -10.87
C ASP A 4 -36.08 -37.44 -10.73
N GLY A 5 -35.67 -37.14 -9.50
CA GLY A 5 -34.35 -36.57 -9.17
C GLY A 5 -34.17 -35.13 -9.62
N LYS A 6 -35.19 -34.52 -10.21
CA LYS A 6 -35.12 -33.22 -10.86
C LYS A 6 -36.03 -32.20 -10.16
N PHE A 7 -35.49 -31.02 -9.89
CA PHE A 7 -36.25 -29.93 -9.25
C PHE A 7 -37.08 -29.18 -10.29
N VAL A 8 -38.39 -29.11 -10.04
CA VAL A 8 -39.38 -28.44 -10.89
C VAL A 8 -40.32 -27.59 -10.03
N ASP A 9 -40.87 -26.53 -10.60
CA ASP A 9 -41.94 -25.73 -10.00
C ASP A 9 -43.29 -26.47 -10.03
N ALA A 10 -44.37 -25.80 -9.62
CA ALA A 10 -45.72 -26.39 -9.56
C ALA A 10 -46.29 -26.77 -10.93
N GLU A 11 -45.72 -26.21 -12.01
CA GLU A 11 -46.14 -26.44 -13.40
C GLU A 11 -45.23 -27.45 -14.12
N GLY A 12 -44.25 -28.03 -13.41
CA GLY A 12 -43.27 -28.96 -13.97
C GLY A 12 -42.09 -28.28 -14.69
N ASN A 13 -42.01 -26.96 -14.64
CA ASN A 13 -40.98 -26.18 -15.31
C ASN A 13 -39.73 -26.03 -14.42
N ARG A 14 -38.56 -25.78 -15.04
CA ARG A 14 -37.27 -25.56 -14.34
C ARG A 14 -36.71 -24.12 -14.46
N PRO A 15 -37.52 -23.07 -14.58
CA PRO A 15 -37.03 -21.79 -15.06
C PRO A 15 -36.09 -21.16 -14.04
N VAL A 16 -36.47 -21.17 -12.76
CA VAL A 16 -35.72 -20.47 -11.70
C VAL A 16 -34.41 -21.17 -11.38
N LEU A 17 -34.40 -22.50 -11.26
CA LEU A 17 -33.17 -23.23 -10.92
C LEU A 17 -32.16 -23.17 -12.06
N LEU A 18 -32.58 -23.37 -13.31
CA LEU A 18 -31.68 -23.26 -14.47
C LEU A 18 -31.16 -21.83 -14.66
N TYR A 19 -32.01 -20.83 -14.39
CA TYR A 19 -31.63 -19.43 -14.40
C TYR A 19 -30.56 -19.12 -13.34
N LEU A 20 -30.77 -19.54 -12.09
CA LEU A 20 -29.79 -19.38 -11.02
C LEU A 20 -28.46 -20.08 -11.37
N LEU A 21 -28.52 -21.31 -11.89
CA LEU A 21 -27.34 -22.05 -12.28
C LEU A 21 -26.53 -21.30 -13.34
N ARG A 22 -27.18 -20.86 -14.42
CA ARG A 22 -26.54 -20.04 -15.48
C ARG A 22 -25.93 -18.76 -14.91
N ARG A 23 -26.62 -18.10 -13.97
CA ARG A 23 -26.12 -16.88 -13.33
C ARG A 23 -24.91 -17.16 -12.44
N CYS A 24 -24.91 -18.25 -11.67
CA CYS A 24 -23.76 -18.70 -10.89
C CYS A 24 -22.57 -19.03 -11.79
N TYR A 25 -22.78 -19.77 -12.88
CA TYR A 25 -21.73 -20.03 -13.86
C TYR A 25 -21.15 -18.73 -14.44
N GLY A 26 -22.00 -17.78 -14.81
CA GLY A 26 -21.54 -16.47 -15.30
C GLY A 26 -20.74 -15.68 -14.26
N LEU A 27 -21.09 -15.78 -12.98
CA LEU A 27 -20.31 -15.17 -11.89
C LEU A 27 -18.97 -15.89 -11.70
N ILE A 28 -18.96 -17.22 -11.71
CA ILE A 28 -17.73 -18.02 -11.59
C ILE A 28 -16.80 -17.73 -12.76
N TYR A 29 -17.29 -17.71 -14.01
CA TYR A 29 -16.47 -17.38 -15.16
C TYR A 29 -15.92 -15.96 -15.07
N ARG A 30 -16.73 -14.99 -14.67
CA ARG A 30 -16.26 -13.62 -14.49
C ARG A 30 -15.17 -13.52 -13.41
N LEU A 31 -15.36 -14.22 -12.29
CA LEU A 31 -14.39 -14.29 -11.21
C LEU A 31 -13.10 -14.97 -11.67
N LEU A 32 -13.22 -16.11 -12.37
CA LEU A 32 -12.09 -16.86 -12.91
C LEU A 32 -11.31 -16.06 -13.94
N SER A 33 -12.00 -15.33 -14.83
CA SER A 33 -11.37 -14.42 -15.79
C SER A 33 -10.73 -13.19 -15.13
N SER A 34 -11.20 -12.78 -13.95
CA SER A 34 -10.57 -11.71 -13.16
C SER A 34 -9.46 -12.22 -12.21
N SER A 35 -9.37 -13.53 -12.00
CA SER A 35 -8.36 -14.15 -11.16
C SER A 35 -7.32 -14.82 -12.03
N GLU A 36 -6.43 -14.03 -12.64
CA GLU A 36 -5.17 -14.59 -13.10
C GLU A 36 -4.39 -15.06 -11.86
N PRO A 37 -4.07 -16.36 -11.74
CA PRO A 37 -3.27 -16.83 -10.63
C PRO A 37 -1.88 -16.20 -10.73
N VAL A 38 -1.40 -15.63 -9.63
CA VAL A 38 0.01 -15.27 -9.49
C VAL A 38 0.80 -16.57 -9.46
N SER A 39 1.78 -16.72 -10.35
CA SER A 39 2.58 -17.94 -10.39
C SER A 39 3.26 -18.21 -9.04
N GLU A 40 3.54 -19.49 -8.74
CA GLU A 40 4.25 -19.86 -7.51
C GLU A 40 5.63 -19.18 -7.41
N GLU A 41 6.25 -18.86 -8.54
CA GLU A 41 7.54 -18.16 -8.59
C GLU A 41 7.42 -16.70 -8.12
N LEU A 42 6.27 -16.06 -8.32
CA LEU A 42 6.01 -14.69 -7.89
C LEU A 42 5.43 -14.59 -6.48
N MET A 43 4.95 -15.69 -5.91
CA MET A 43 4.35 -15.72 -4.56
C MET A 43 5.28 -15.16 -3.46
N PRO A 44 6.59 -15.46 -3.43
CA PRO A 44 7.50 -14.87 -2.44
C PRO A 44 7.53 -13.33 -2.52
N ILE A 45 7.52 -12.78 -3.72
CA ILE A 45 7.54 -11.33 -3.98
C ILE A 45 6.19 -10.73 -3.57
N ALA A 46 5.08 -11.34 -4.00
CA ALA A 46 3.74 -10.89 -3.68
C ALA A 46 3.46 -10.87 -2.16
N ASN A 47 3.94 -11.87 -1.43
CA ASN A 47 3.82 -11.94 0.03
C ASN A 47 4.65 -10.86 0.73
N LYS A 48 5.87 -10.60 0.23
CA LYS A 48 6.73 -9.53 0.76
C LYS A 48 6.09 -8.17 0.54
N LEU A 49 5.56 -7.90 -0.66
CA LEU A 49 4.81 -6.67 -0.96
C LEU A 49 3.57 -6.50 -0.07
N SER A 50 2.80 -7.58 0.13
CA SER A 50 1.62 -7.55 1.01
C SER A 50 1.99 -7.18 2.45
N THR A 51 3.12 -7.68 2.94
CA THR A 51 3.63 -7.35 4.27
C THR A 51 4.06 -5.89 4.34
N VAL A 52 4.85 -5.42 3.38
CA VAL A 52 5.30 -4.02 3.31
C VAL A 52 4.11 -3.07 3.25
N LYS A 53 3.14 -3.33 2.36
CA LYS A 53 1.91 -2.55 2.24
C LYS A 53 1.15 -2.48 3.57
N LYS A 54 0.98 -3.61 4.26
CA LYS A 54 0.29 -3.65 5.55
C LYS A 54 1.01 -2.76 6.57
N CYS A 55 2.33 -2.89 6.70
CA CYS A 55 3.11 -2.07 7.60
C CYS A 55 3.03 -0.57 7.26
N LEU A 56 3.15 -0.19 5.99
CA LEU A 56 3.01 1.20 5.54
C LEU A 56 1.62 1.77 5.86
N ASN A 57 0.56 0.98 5.69
CA ASN A 57 -0.80 1.39 6.08
C ASN A 57 -0.95 1.53 7.60
N GLU A 58 -0.27 0.71 8.40
CA GLU A 58 -0.26 0.87 9.87
C GLU A 58 0.46 2.16 10.27
N VAL A 59 1.59 2.48 9.64
CA VAL A 59 2.29 3.77 9.83
C VAL A 59 1.36 4.94 9.50
N LEU A 60 0.70 4.88 8.33
CA LEU A 60 -0.25 5.90 7.89
C LEU A 60 -1.44 6.07 8.85
N LYS A 61 -1.95 4.96 9.39
CA LYS A 61 -3.15 4.95 10.24
C LYS A 61 -2.88 5.41 11.66
N TYR A 62 -1.80 4.92 12.28
CA TYR A 62 -1.56 5.10 13.70
C TYR A 62 -0.79 6.37 14.03
N GLY A 63 -0.12 7.00 13.05
CA GLY A 63 0.45 8.35 13.18
C GLY A 63 1.15 8.62 14.51
N GLY A 64 2.44 8.29 14.60
CA GLY A 64 3.31 8.61 15.74
C GLY A 64 4.39 9.62 15.35
N PRO A 65 5.34 9.95 16.26
CA PRO A 65 6.54 10.72 15.94
C PRO A 65 7.47 9.83 15.11
N PHE A 66 7.04 9.50 13.90
CA PHE A 66 7.86 8.79 12.95
C PHE A 66 8.90 9.78 12.43
N SER A 67 10.16 9.36 12.40
CA SER A 67 11.21 10.09 11.71
C SER A 67 11.30 9.56 10.28
N PRO A 68 11.75 10.36 9.29
CA PRO A 68 12.07 9.86 7.95
C PRO A 68 12.97 8.62 7.96
N ARG A 69 13.80 8.44 9.01
CA ARG A 69 14.61 7.23 9.22
C ARG A 69 13.78 5.95 9.41
N ASP A 70 12.60 6.03 9.99
CA ASP A 70 11.73 4.88 10.22
C ASP A 70 11.14 4.31 8.92
N LEU A 71 11.15 5.10 7.83
CA LEU A 71 10.74 4.66 6.51
C LEU A 71 11.83 3.91 5.74
N TYR A 72 13.09 4.02 6.17
CA TYR A 72 14.23 3.43 5.48
C TYR A 72 14.14 1.90 5.28
N PRO A 73 13.68 1.10 6.26
CA PRO A 73 13.52 -0.34 6.07
C PRO A 73 12.56 -0.69 4.93
N TYR A 74 11.48 0.08 4.75
CA TYR A 74 10.52 -0.14 3.67
C TYR A 74 11.11 0.27 2.32
N GLN A 75 11.81 1.42 2.26
CA GLN A 75 12.52 1.85 1.05
C GLN A 75 13.54 0.80 0.59
N LEU A 76 14.33 0.27 1.51
CA LEU A 76 15.30 -0.77 1.23
C LEU A 76 14.62 -2.07 0.75
N ALA A 77 13.51 -2.46 1.38
CA ALA A 77 12.77 -3.64 1.00
C ALA A 77 12.19 -3.54 -0.43
N LEU A 78 11.64 -2.38 -0.81
CA LEU A 78 11.13 -2.14 -2.16
C LEU A 78 12.28 -2.10 -3.18
N HIS A 79 13.40 -1.43 -2.87
CA HIS A 79 14.58 -1.42 -3.72
C HIS A 79 15.12 -2.83 -3.99
N GLN A 80 15.16 -3.69 -2.96
CA GLN A 80 15.57 -5.09 -3.12
C GLN A 80 14.63 -5.84 -4.07
N ILE A 81 13.32 -5.60 -4.00
CA ILE A 81 12.34 -6.22 -4.90
C ILE A 81 12.53 -5.71 -6.33
N ASP A 82 12.71 -4.41 -6.54
CA ASP A 82 12.98 -3.86 -7.87
C ASP A 82 14.27 -4.40 -8.48
N SER A 83 15.29 -4.63 -7.66
CA SER A 83 16.57 -5.21 -8.10
C SER A 83 16.44 -6.65 -8.61
N MET A 84 15.33 -7.34 -8.33
CA MET A 84 15.05 -8.66 -8.87
C MET A 84 14.52 -8.61 -10.31
N ARG A 85 14.14 -7.43 -10.80
CA ARG A 85 13.60 -7.24 -12.15
C ARG A 85 14.72 -7.16 -13.18
N LYS A 86 14.48 -7.74 -14.35
CA LYS A 86 15.31 -7.60 -15.55
C LYS A 86 14.48 -6.94 -16.64
N ASP A 87 14.98 -5.86 -17.21
CA ASP A 87 14.26 -5.04 -18.21
C ASP A 87 12.84 -4.65 -17.75
N GLY A 88 12.71 -4.33 -16.47
CA GLY A 88 11.44 -3.95 -15.86
C GLY A 88 10.47 -5.11 -15.61
N LYS A 89 10.87 -6.38 -15.76
CA LYS A 89 10.01 -7.55 -15.54
C LYS A 89 10.59 -8.52 -14.52
N PHE A 90 9.75 -9.21 -13.77
CA PHE A 90 10.21 -10.37 -12.99
C PHE A 90 10.37 -11.55 -13.93
N VAL A 91 11.55 -12.16 -13.92
CA VAL A 91 11.90 -13.26 -14.82
C VAL A 91 12.09 -14.53 -13.99
N GLY A 92 11.41 -15.59 -14.41
CA GLY A 92 11.48 -16.90 -13.80
C GLY A 92 12.85 -17.54 -13.93
N VAL A 93 13.03 -18.67 -13.25
CA VAL A 93 14.32 -19.40 -13.22
C VAL A 93 14.69 -19.95 -14.61
N ASP A 94 13.66 -20.24 -15.41
CA ASP A 94 13.74 -20.72 -16.79
C ASP A 94 13.89 -19.59 -17.83
N GLY A 95 13.92 -18.33 -17.40
CA GLY A 95 14.00 -17.17 -18.27
C GLY A 95 12.66 -16.70 -18.83
N THR A 96 11.54 -17.31 -18.44
CA THR A 96 10.21 -16.90 -18.88
C THR A 96 9.64 -15.77 -18.03
N ILE A 97 8.55 -15.17 -18.49
CA ILE A 97 7.81 -14.15 -17.73
C ILE A 97 6.64 -14.87 -17.04
N PRO A 98 6.70 -15.08 -15.70
CA PRO A 98 5.65 -15.80 -14.99
C PRO A 98 4.31 -15.06 -14.99
N GLU A 99 3.21 -15.81 -14.94
CA GLU A 99 1.84 -15.28 -14.85
C GLU A 99 1.62 -14.41 -13.60
N GLY A 100 0.79 -13.38 -13.71
CA GLY A 100 0.50 -12.45 -12.62
C GLY A 100 1.48 -11.26 -12.48
N GLN A 101 2.35 -11.01 -13.48
CA GLN A 101 3.24 -9.83 -13.49
C GLN A 101 2.49 -8.53 -13.22
N GLY A 102 1.38 -8.29 -13.92
CA GLY A 102 0.65 -7.02 -13.83
C GLY A 102 0.15 -6.76 -12.42
N ILE A 103 -0.32 -7.81 -11.74
CA ILE A 103 -0.79 -7.74 -10.35
C ILE A 103 0.37 -7.36 -9.42
N VAL A 104 1.52 -8.04 -9.54
CA VAL A 104 2.69 -7.79 -8.69
C VAL A 104 3.29 -6.41 -8.96
N MET A 105 3.35 -5.97 -10.23
CA MET A 105 3.83 -4.64 -10.59
C MET A 105 2.92 -3.54 -10.08
N ALA A 106 1.60 -3.70 -10.21
CA ALA A 106 0.64 -2.75 -9.66
C ALA A 106 0.80 -2.63 -8.14
N HIS A 107 0.96 -3.77 -7.45
CA HIS A 107 1.14 -3.80 -6.00
C HIS A 107 2.48 -3.16 -5.58
N LEU A 108 3.56 -3.37 -6.33
CA LEU A 108 4.85 -2.72 -6.10
C LEU A 108 4.77 -1.20 -6.26
N ASN A 109 4.12 -0.74 -7.33
CA ASN A 109 3.92 0.70 -7.57
C ASN A 109 3.09 1.33 -6.46
N GLU A 110 2.01 0.68 -6.03
CA GLU A 110 1.18 1.15 -4.92
C GLU A 110 1.99 1.28 -3.61
N CYS A 111 2.90 0.34 -3.33
CA CYS A 111 3.79 0.46 -2.18
C CYS A 111 4.74 1.66 -2.29
N HIS A 112 5.28 1.95 -3.48
CA HIS A 112 6.12 3.12 -3.71
C HIS A 112 5.32 4.42 -3.55
N GLU A 113 4.12 4.48 -4.10
CA GLU A 113 3.23 5.64 -3.96
C GLU A 113 2.87 5.90 -2.48
N LEU A 114 2.55 4.84 -1.72
CA LEU A 114 2.29 4.95 -0.28
C LEU A 114 3.52 5.45 0.50
N LEU A 115 4.71 4.96 0.14
CA LEU A 115 5.96 5.38 0.79
C LEU A 115 6.25 6.86 0.51
N GLU A 116 6.14 7.32 -0.73
CA GLU A 116 6.38 8.72 -1.10
C GLU A 116 5.33 9.66 -0.48
N MET A 117 4.06 9.24 -0.44
CA MET A 117 3.02 9.99 0.26
C MET A 117 3.32 10.14 1.76
N LEU A 118 3.83 9.08 2.41
CA LEU A 118 4.22 9.14 3.82
C LEU A 118 5.39 10.09 4.04
N LYS A 119 6.41 10.08 3.18
CA LYS A 119 7.54 11.01 3.27
C LYS A 119 7.09 12.46 3.16
N GLN A 120 6.25 12.79 2.17
CA GLN A 120 5.73 14.14 1.98
C GLN A 120 4.98 14.65 3.22
N ARG A 121 4.14 13.80 3.82
CA ARG A 121 3.43 14.15 5.06
C ARG A 121 4.35 14.38 6.26
N MET A 122 5.53 13.78 6.26
CA MET A 122 6.50 13.93 7.36
C MET A 122 7.34 15.18 7.16
N ASP A 123 7.77 15.47 5.93
CA ASP A 123 8.49 16.70 5.58
C ASP A 123 7.64 17.95 5.85
N GLU A 124 6.33 17.91 5.57
CA GLU A 124 5.39 19.01 5.88
C GLU A 124 5.24 19.29 7.39
N GLY A 125 5.56 18.33 8.27
CA GLY A 125 5.45 18.48 9.72
C GLY A 125 6.70 19.05 10.41
N ASP A 126 7.86 18.99 9.75
CA ASP A 126 9.14 19.45 10.28
C ASP A 126 9.39 20.96 10.03
N GLU A 127 8.59 21.62 9.18
CA GLU A 127 8.74 23.06 8.85
C GLU A 127 8.19 24.03 9.92
N ASP A 128 7.46 23.53 10.93
CA ASP A 128 6.84 24.35 11.99
C ASP A 128 7.73 24.57 13.23
N GLU A 129 8.95 24.01 13.29
CA GLU A 129 9.84 24.05 14.47
C GLU A 129 11.07 25.00 14.34
N ASP A 130 10.99 26.10 13.58
CA ASP A 130 12.09 27.08 13.48
C ASP A 130 11.63 28.54 13.67
N TYR A 131 11.09 28.87 14.85
CA TYR A 131 10.95 30.25 15.33
C TYR A 131 11.08 30.34 16.86
N ASP A 132 12.31 30.42 17.35
CA ASP A 132 12.61 31.21 18.56
C ASP A 132 14.06 31.72 18.51
N GLU A 133 14.32 32.67 17.60
CA GLU A 133 15.56 33.44 17.58
C GLU A 133 15.44 34.63 18.54
N ASP A 134 15.82 34.39 19.79
CA ASP A 134 16.38 35.31 20.79
C ASP A 134 15.98 36.82 20.73
N VAL A 135 14.99 37.22 21.53
CA VAL A 135 14.81 38.63 21.94
C VAL A 135 15.83 38.98 23.03
N TYR A 136 17.04 39.40 22.64
CA TYR A 136 17.98 40.06 23.55
C TYR A 136 17.56 41.52 23.75
N THR A 137 16.73 41.80 24.76
CA THR A 137 16.51 43.16 25.27
C THR A 137 17.76 43.65 26.01
N PHE A 138 18.53 44.53 25.37
CA PHE A 138 19.61 45.28 26.02
C PHE A 138 18.99 46.42 26.85
N GLU A 139 18.83 46.21 28.16
CA GLU A 139 18.50 47.31 29.08
C GLU A 139 19.72 48.22 29.23
N SER A 140 19.68 49.37 28.55
CA SER A 140 20.59 50.48 28.78
C SER A 140 20.27 51.14 30.12
N GLY A 141 20.93 50.69 31.19
CA GLY A 141 20.96 51.40 32.46
C GLY A 141 21.90 52.60 32.39
N SER A 142 21.32 53.77 32.17
CA SER A 142 21.94 55.08 32.40
C SER A 142 21.82 55.44 33.87
N ASP A 143 22.95 55.51 34.59
CA ASP A 143 23.05 56.20 35.88
C ASP A 143 24.17 57.25 35.77
N ASP A 144 23.77 58.46 35.40
CA ASP A 144 24.50 59.69 35.70
C ASP A 144 24.08 60.22 37.09
N GLU A 145 24.96 61.05 37.67
CA GLU A 145 24.79 61.91 38.87
C GLU A 145 25.06 61.27 40.26
N GLU A 146 25.73 61.89 41.23
CA GLU A 146 26.53 63.13 41.35
C GLU A 146 27.12 63.13 42.79
N ASP A 147 28.33 63.69 42.96
CA ASP A 147 28.92 64.31 44.15
C ASP A 147 28.84 63.70 45.57
N ARG A 148 30.02 63.67 46.25
CA ARG A 148 30.34 64.67 47.30
C ARG A 148 31.77 64.55 47.87
N ALA A 149 32.48 65.67 47.76
CA ALA A 149 33.31 66.40 48.74
C ALA A 149 34.28 65.64 49.66
#